data_AF-A0A5B8IF40-F1
#
_entry.id   AF-A0A5B8IF40-F1
#
_cell.length_a   1.000
_cell.length_b   1.000
_cell.length_c   1.000
_cell.angle_alpha   90.00
_cell.angle_beta   90.00
_cell.angle_gamma   90.00
#
_symmetry.space_group_name_H-M   'P 1'
#
loop_
_entity.id
_entity.type
_entity.pdbx_description
1 polymer ?
#
loop_
_entity_poly.entity_id
_entity_poly.type
_entity_poly.pdbx_seq_one_letter_code
_entity_poly.pdbx_strand_id
1 'polypeptide(L)' 'MAGLEPPRCPSCPARPWLWKDTTTVGPDRPDQWRWYCTTCRARREPGFAERMAFTYRAVPAVPAPARPERAAPRG' A
#
# COMPACT_ATOMS: atom_id res chain seq x y z
N MET A 1 13.14 5.32 12.32
CA MET A 1 12.34 4.52 11.38
C MET A 1 11.90 5.44 10.24
N ALA A 2 12.68 5.51 9.17
CA ALA A 2 12.29 6.25 7.95
C ALA A 2 11.58 5.27 7.01
N GLY A 3 10.42 5.62 6.47
CA GLY A 3 9.73 4.78 5.47
C GLY A 3 8.21 4.70 5.55
N LEU A 4 7.55 5.50 6.40
CA LEU A 4 6.07 5.58 6.44
C LEU A 4 5.53 6.91 5.92
N GLU A 5 6.40 7.86 5.57
CA GLU A 5 5.98 9.14 5.01
C GLU A 5 5.89 9.08 3.48
N PRO A 6 4.83 9.65 2.88
CA PRO A 6 4.77 9.85 1.43
C PRO A 6 5.98 10.64 0.93
N PRO A 7 6.45 10.45 -0.31
CA PRO A 7 7.48 11.31 -0.88
C PRO A 7 6.97 12.74 -1.12
N ARG A 8 7.91 13.69 -1.21
CA ARG A 8 7.65 15.07 -1.66
C ARG A 8 7.68 15.16 -3.19
N CYS A 9 6.86 16.05 -3.76
CA CYS A 9 6.86 16.29 -5.19
C CYS A 9 8.18 16.93 -5.67
N PRO A 10 8.92 16.31 -6.61
CA PRO A 10 10.18 16.87 -7.10
C PRO A 10 9.99 18.03 -8.09
N SER A 11 8.83 18.11 -8.75
CA SER A 11 8.55 19.10 -9.80
C SER A 11 8.04 20.44 -9.26
N CYS A 12 7.52 20.47 -8.03
CA CYS A 12 6.99 21.70 -7.42
C CYS A 12 8.07 22.35 -6.54
N PRO A 13 8.28 23.67 -6.65
CA PRO A 13 9.25 24.38 -5.81
C PRO A 13 8.89 24.28 -4.31
N ALA A 14 7.59 24.36 -3.99
CA ALA A 14 7.09 24.19 -2.62
C ALA A 14 7.18 22.76 -2.08
N ARG A 15 7.55 21.78 -2.93
CA ARG A 15 7.68 20.35 -2.60
C ARG A 15 6.54 19.87 -1.68
N PRO A 16 5.26 19.93 -2.09
CA PRO A 16 4.16 19.38 -1.31
C PRO A 16 4.28 17.86 -1.17
N TRP A 17 3.61 17.29 -0.18
CA TRP A 17 3.47 15.83 -0.05
C TRP A 17 2.67 15.25 -1.21
N LEU A 18 3.07 14.07 -1.67
CA LEU A 18 2.36 13.32 -2.69
C LEU A 18 1.25 12.46 -2.08
N TRP A 19 0.13 12.34 -2.80
CA TRP A 19 -1.01 11.52 -2.42
C TRP A 19 -0.91 10.14 -3.04
N LYS A 20 -1.35 9.11 -2.30
CA LYS A 20 -1.49 7.75 -2.83
C LYS A 20 -2.76 7.67 -3.69
N ASP A 21 -2.60 7.78 -5.00
CA ASP A 21 -3.68 7.64 -5.97
C ASP A 21 -3.96 6.16 -6.24
N THR A 22 -5.16 5.73 -5.87
CA THR A 22 -5.62 4.34 -5.99
C THR A 22 -6.71 4.17 -7.05
N THR A 23 -6.95 5.19 -7.90
CA THR A 23 -8.00 5.17 -8.93
C THR A 23 -7.87 4.01 -9.93
N THR A 24 -6.65 3.50 -10.14
CA THR A 24 -6.38 2.35 -11.02
C THR A 24 -6.18 1.03 -10.28
N VAL A 25 -6.36 1.01 -8.96
CA VAL A 25 -6.22 -0.20 -8.14
C VAL A 25 -7.48 -1.03 -8.24
N GLY A 26 -7.30 -2.33 -8.50
CA GLY A 26 -8.36 -3.33 -8.49
C GLY A 26 -8.00 -4.52 -7.60
N PRO A 27 -8.95 -5.43 -7.34
CA PRO A 27 -8.73 -6.61 -6.49
C PRO A 27 -7.56 -7.48 -6.97
N ASP A 28 -7.38 -7.62 -8.29
CA ASP A 28 -6.30 -8.41 -8.88
C ASP A 28 -4.96 -7.64 -9.00
N ARG A 29 -4.97 -6.34 -8.69
CA ARG A 29 -3.86 -5.41 -8.96
C ARG A 29 -3.65 -4.42 -7.80
N PRO A 30 -3.43 -4.91 -6.56
CA PRO A 30 -3.34 -4.08 -5.35
C PRO A 30 -2.15 -3.10 -5.36
N ASP A 31 -1.12 -3.38 -6.17
CA ASP A 31 0.12 -2.61 -6.26
C ASP A 31 0.16 -1.59 -7.42
N GLN A 32 -0.92 -1.46 -8.21
CA GLN A 32 -0.99 -0.50 -9.33
C GLN A 32 -1.40 0.94 -8.95
N TRP A 33 -1.16 1.34 -7.70
CA TRP A 33 -1.35 2.72 -7.26
C TRP A 33 -0.19 3.62 -7.72
N ARG A 34 -0.39 4.93 -7.72
CA ARG A 34 0.62 5.93 -8.11
C ARG A 34 0.73 7.05 -7.08
N TRP A 35 1.89 7.72 -7.05
CA TRP A 35 2.01 8.99 -6.35
C TRP A 35 1.45 10.11 -7.20
N TYR A 36 0.63 10.97 -6.60
CA TYR A 36 -0.03 12.09 -7.28
C TYR A 36 0.23 13.41 -6.56
N CYS A 37 0.63 14.43 -7.31
CA CYS A 37 0.74 15.79 -6.81
C CYS A 37 -0.55 16.57 -7.07
N THR A 38 -1.20 17.10 -6.05
CA THR A 38 -2.42 17.92 -6.23
C THR A 38 -2.12 19.29 -6.83
N THR A 39 -0.88 19.79 -6.73
CA THR A 39 -0.49 21.10 -7.27
C THR A 39 -0.17 21.04 -8.75
N CYS A 40 0.79 20.20 -9.18
CA CYS A 40 1.21 20.12 -10.58
C CYS A 40 0.58 18.96 -11.36
N ARG A 41 -0.25 18.14 -10.72
CA ARG A 41 -0.92 16.95 -11.30
C ARG A 41 0.02 15.86 -11.83
N ALA A 42 1.32 15.95 -11.52
CA ALA A 42 2.28 14.92 -11.89
C ALA A 42 1.95 13.59 -11.22
N ARG A 43 2.14 12.50 -11.97
CA ARG A 43 1.98 11.13 -11.52
C ARG A 43 3.31 10.40 -11.60
N ARG A 44 3.64 9.60 -10.60
CA ARG A 44 4.87 8.80 -10.54
C ARG A 44 4.56 7.41 -10.02
N GLU A 45 5.18 6.40 -10.60
CA GLU A 45 5.12 5.03 -10.07
C GLU A 45 5.85 4.90 -8.73
N PRO A 46 5.33 4.09 -7.79
CA PRO A 46 6.05 3.79 -6.56
C PRO A 46 7.20 2.81 -6.85
N GLY A 47 8.35 3.08 -6.23
CA GLY A 47 9.49 2.17 -6.18
C GLY A 47 9.25 0.99 -5.23
N PHE A 48 10.19 0.05 -5.24
CA PHE A 48 10.07 -1.20 -4.48
C PHE A 48 9.82 -0.99 -2.97
N ALA A 49 10.62 -0.15 -2.32
CA ALA A 49 10.47 0.12 -0.89
C ALA A 49 9.13 0.77 -0.54
N GLU A 50 8.63 1.65 -1.41
CA GLU A 50 7.33 2.33 -1.24
C GLU A 50 6.17 1.33 -1.40
N ARG A 51 6.26 0.42 -2.38
CA ARG A 51 5.30 -0.69 -2.52
C ARG A 51 5.30 -1.57 -1.28
N MET A 52 6.47 -1.94 -0.77
CA MET A 52 6.58 -2.72 0.47
C MET A 52 5.92 -2.02 1.65
N ALA A 53 6.23 -0.74 1.87
CA ALA A 53 5.70 0.03 3.00
C ALA A 53 4.18 0.30 2.91
N PHE A 54 3.69 0.71 1.75
CA PHE A 54 2.33 1.23 1.59
C PHE A 54 1.32 0.22 1.00
N THR A 55 1.77 -0.92 0.51
CA THR A 55 0.88 -2.01 0.05
C THR A 55 0.93 -3.20 1.02
N TYR A 56 2.12 -3.70 1.35
CA TYR A 56 2.26 -5.00 2.01
C TYR A 56 2.45 -4.92 3.53
N ARG A 57 3.10 -3.85 4.03
CA ARG A 57 3.31 -3.65 5.47
C ARG A 57 2.07 -3.17 6.23
N ALA A 58 1.04 -2.71 5.51
CA ALA A 58 -0.20 -2.20 6.08
C ALA A 58 -1.28 -3.27 6.27
N VAL A 59 -1.03 -4.54 5.94
CA VAL A 59 -1.99 -5.62 6.16
C VAL A 59 -1.86 -6.05 7.64
N PRO A 60 -2.82 -5.74 8.54
CA PRO A 60 -2.88 -6.49 9.79
C PRO A 60 -3.03 -7.95 9.40
N ALA A 61 -2.16 -8.81 9.93
CA ALA A 61 -2.28 -10.25 9.74
C ALA A 61 -3.73 -10.62 10.09
N VAL A 62 -4.54 -10.98 9.09
CA VAL A 62 -5.84 -11.58 9.35
C VAL A 62 -5.49 -12.87 10.11
N PRO A 63 -5.88 -13.02 11.39
CA PRO A 63 -5.63 -14.26 12.09
C PRO A 63 -6.28 -15.36 11.26
N ALA A 64 -5.48 -16.38 10.91
CA ALA A 64 -6.00 -17.51 10.16
C ALA A 64 -7.26 -18.04 10.87
N PRO A 65 -8.34 -18.36 10.14
CA PRO A 65 -9.51 -18.95 10.76
C PRO A 65 -9.05 -20.16 11.57
N ALA A 66 -9.45 -20.22 12.84
CA ALA A 66 -9.14 -21.35 13.70
C ALA A 66 -9.53 -22.63 12.95
N ARG A 67 -8.51 -23.44 12.64
CA ARG A 67 -8.70 -24.71 11.95
C ARG A 67 -9.70 -25.50 12.81
N PRO A 68 -10.85 -25.95 12.28
CA PRO A 68 -11.78 -26.72 13.09
C PRO A 68 -11.02 -27.94 13.61
N GLU A 69 -10.96 -28.05 14.93
CA GLU A 69 -10.37 -29.17 15.64
C GLU A 69 -11.03 -30.44 15.08
N ARG A 70 -10.22 -31.30 14.47
CA ARG A 70 -10.69 -32.56 13.89
C ARG A 70 -11.22 -33.39 15.04
N ALA A 71 -12.54 -33.46 15.19
CA ALA A 71 -13.20 -34.28 16.20
C ALA A 71 -12.62 -35.71 16.15
N ALA A 72 -12.01 -36.13 17.26
CA ALA A 72 -11.52 -37.49 17.42
C ALA A 72 -12.69 -38.48 17.38
N PRO A 73 -12.57 -39.63 16.69
CA PRO A 73 -13.58 -40.67 16.77
C PRO A 73 -13.60 -41.23 18.20
N ARG A 74 -14.78 -41.20 18.84
CA ARG A 74 -15.03 -41.96 20.08
C ARG A 74 -15.14 -43.44 19.69
N GLY A 75 -14.12 -44.21 20.06
CA GLY A 75 -14.16 -45.67 20.12
C GLY A 75 -14.39 -46.14 21.55
#